data_AF-A0A8K0P554-F1
#
_entry.id   AF-A0A8K0P554-F1
#
_cell.length_a   1.000
_cell.length_b   1.000
_cell.length_c   1.000
_cell.angle_alpha   90.00
_cell.angle_beta   90.00
_cell.angle_gamma   90.00
#
_symmetry.space_group_name_H-M   'P 1'
#
loop_
_entity.id
_entity.type
_entity.pdbx_description
1 polymer ?
#
loop_
_entity_poly.entity_id
_entity_poly.type
_entity_poly.pdbx_seq_one_letter_code
_entity_poly.pdbx_strand_id
1 'polypeptide(L)'
;MRMEEEALLNEMEVTGQAFEDMQEQNSRLIQQLREKDDANFKLMSERIKSNQLHKLAREEKEVLNEQVVTLATQVEAQNQVVRKLEEKERILQNSVATVEKELALRQQAMEVHKRKAIESAQSAADLKLHLEKYHAQMKEAQCVVAEKTSALEAEAYKTKRLQEEIAQLRRKVERMKKIEMAGTADEVMAEEIREYKETLTCPSCKVKRKDAVLSKCFHVFCYDCLRTRYETRQRKCPKCNAAFGANDYHRLYLST
;
A
#
# COMPACT_ATOMS: atom_id res chain seq x y z
N MET A 1 -83.12 145.75 17.98
CA MET A 1 -83.02 145.09 19.31
C MET A 1 -83.56 143.67 19.32
N ARG A 2 -84.88 143.38 19.45
CA ARG A 2 -85.35 141.97 19.50
C ARG A 2 -84.98 141.11 18.27
N MET A 3 -85.16 141.63 17.05
CA MET A 3 -84.84 140.88 15.81
C MET A 3 -83.34 140.66 15.59
N GLU A 4 -82.47 141.55 16.11
CA GLU A 4 -81.01 141.39 15.99
C GLU A 4 -80.47 140.39 17.03
N GLU A 5 -81.01 140.39 18.25
CA GLU A 5 -80.73 139.35 19.25
C GLU A 5 -81.17 137.96 18.76
N GLU A 6 -82.33 137.87 18.10
CA GLU A 6 -82.88 136.60 17.59
C GLU A 6 -82.09 136.06 16.38
N ALA A 7 -81.53 136.94 15.55
CA ALA A 7 -80.63 136.57 14.44
C ALA A 7 -79.27 136.10 14.95
N LEU A 8 -78.69 136.78 15.94
CA LEU A 8 -77.44 136.39 16.60
C LEU A 8 -77.60 135.06 17.38
N LEU A 9 -78.75 134.84 18.01
CA LEU A 9 -79.10 133.57 18.65
C LEU A 9 -79.16 132.43 17.64
N ASN A 10 -79.80 132.63 16.48
CA ASN A 10 -79.84 131.64 15.40
C ASN A 10 -78.46 131.34 14.79
N GLU A 11 -77.62 132.36 14.53
CA GLU A 11 -76.26 132.12 14.05
C GLU A 11 -75.39 131.39 15.07
N MET A 12 -75.56 131.69 16.36
CA MET A 12 -74.88 130.99 17.44
C MET A 12 -75.35 129.53 17.56
N GLU A 13 -76.65 129.26 17.37
CA GLU A 13 -77.21 127.90 17.36
C GLU A 13 -76.72 127.09 16.15
N VAL A 14 -76.71 127.67 14.95
CA VAL A 14 -76.20 127.01 13.72
C VAL A 14 -74.70 126.74 13.81
N THR A 15 -73.92 127.70 14.32
CA THR A 15 -72.47 127.53 14.51
C THR A 15 -72.17 126.52 15.62
N GLY A 16 -73.00 126.50 16.68
CA GLY A 16 -72.94 125.50 17.74
C GLY A 16 -73.20 124.09 17.22
N GLN A 17 -74.25 123.89 16.42
CA GLN A 17 -74.56 122.60 15.81
C GLN A 17 -73.45 122.13 14.85
N ALA A 18 -72.93 123.01 14.01
CA ALA A 18 -71.82 122.66 13.11
C ALA A 18 -70.54 122.29 13.88
N PHE A 19 -70.29 122.94 15.03
CA PHE A 19 -69.19 122.59 15.91
C PHE A 19 -69.41 121.24 16.61
N GLU A 20 -70.62 120.97 17.12
CA GLU A 20 -70.98 119.68 17.70
C GLU A 20 -70.87 118.53 16.69
N ASP A 21 -71.39 118.71 15.47
CA ASP A 21 -71.28 117.74 14.39
C ASP A 21 -69.81 117.47 14.01
N MET A 22 -68.99 118.53 13.93
CA MET A 22 -67.56 118.40 13.67
C MET A 22 -66.83 117.72 14.83
N GLN A 23 -67.20 118.00 16.08
CA GLN A 23 -66.65 117.35 17.26
C GLN A 23 -67.02 115.87 17.31
N GLU A 24 -68.26 115.52 16.96
CA GLU A 24 -68.72 114.13 16.84
C GLU A 24 -68.00 113.40 15.69
N GLN A 25 -67.85 114.05 14.54
CA GLN A 25 -67.08 113.51 13.43
C GLN A 25 -65.61 113.27 13.81
N ASN A 26 -64.98 114.22 14.52
CA ASN A 26 -63.61 114.10 14.98
C ASN A 26 -63.47 112.94 16.00
N SER A 27 -64.42 112.81 16.93
CA SER A 27 -64.51 111.65 17.84
C SER A 27 -64.60 110.32 17.08
N ARG A 28 -65.48 110.22 16.07
CA ARG A 28 -65.60 109.03 15.22
C ARG A 28 -64.33 108.71 14.45
N LEU A 29 -63.65 109.72 13.89
CA LEU A 29 -62.38 109.54 13.18
C LEU A 29 -61.26 109.05 14.11
N ILE A 30 -61.17 109.60 15.32
CA ILE A 30 -60.23 109.15 16.35
C ILE A 30 -60.51 107.69 16.73
N GLN A 31 -61.78 107.31 16.90
CA GLN A 31 -62.16 105.92 17.18
C GLN A 31 -61.77 104.98 16.03
N GLN A 32 -62.04 105.34 14.78
CA GLN A 32 -61.65 104.54 13.61
C GLN A 32 -60.14 104.39 13.47
N LEU A 33 -59.37 105.43 13.79
CA LEU A 33 -57.91 105.38 13.80
C LEU A 33 -57.42 104.36 14.84
N ARG A 34 -57.97 104.40 16.07
CA ARG A 34 -57.64 103.42 17.12
C ARG A 34 -57.99 102.00 16.72
N GLU A 35 -59.18 101.78 16.15
CA GLU A 35 -59.61 100.45 15.69
C GLU A 35 -58.71 99.92 14.56
N LYS A 36 -58.28 100.79 13.64
CA LYS A 36 -57.32 100.43 12.58
C LYS A 36 -55.93 100.13 13.13
N ASP A 37 -55.46 100.89 14.12
CA ASP A 37 -54.18 100.63 14.77
C ASP A 37 -54.20 99.30 15.51
N ASP A 38 -55.27 98.99 16.26
CA ASP A 38 -55.46 97.70 16.93
C ASP A 38 -55.52 96.54 15.93
N ALA A 39 -56.22 96.72 14.80
CA ALA A 39 -56.25 95.73 13.72
C ALA A 39 -54.86 95.52 13.09
N ASN A 40 -54.13 96.60 12.82
CA ASN A 40 -52.77 96.54 12.31
C ASN A 40 -51.81 95.84 13.27
N PHE A 41 -51.91 96.10 14.59
CA PHE A 41 -51.12 95.40 15.59
C PHE A 41 -51.41 93.89 15.62
N LYS A 42 -52.67 93.50 15.52
CA LYS A 42 -53.07 92.08 15.44
C LYS A 42 -52.51 91.42 14.18
N LEU A 43 -52.69 92.03 13.02
CA LEU A 43 -52.18 91.52 11.73
C LEU A 43 -50.65 91.41 11.75
N MET A 44 -49.94 92.39 12.33
CA MET A 44 -48.48 92.33 12.45
C MET A 44 -48.05 91.17 13.36
N SER A 45 -48.74 90.95 14.48
CA SER A 45 -48.49 89.82 15.39
C SER A 45 -48.73 88.48 14.71
N GLU A 46 -49.84 88.34 13.98
CA GLU A 46 -50.15 87.13 13.21
C GLU A 46 -49.13 86.89 12.10
N ARG A 47 -48.70 87.95 11.39
CA ARG A 47 -47.64 87.85 10.38
C ARG A 47 -46.32 87.35 10.97
N ILE A 48 -45.93 87.85 12.13
CA ILE A 48 -44.71 87.40 12.83
C ILE A 48 -44.84 85.91 13.21
N LYS A 49 -45.98 85.51 13.81
CA LYS A 49 -46.24 84.11 14.17
C LYS A 49 -46.23 83.18 12.96
N SER A 50 -46.91 83.57 11.88
CA SER A 50 -46.95 82.81 10.63
C SER A 50 -45.55 82.64 10.04
N ASN A 51 -44.74 83.70 10.00
CA ASN A 51 -43.35 83.62 9.53
C ASN A 51 -42.50 82.69 10.41
N GLN A 52 -42.67 82.73 11.73
CA GLN A 52 -41.98 81.83 12.66
C GLN A 52 -42.37 80.36 12.41
N LEU A 53 -43.66 80.08 12.24
CA LEU A 53 -44.17 78.74 11.93
C LEU A 53 -43.67 78.24 10.58
N HIS A 54 -43.68 79.09 9.55
CA HIS A 54 -43.15 78.74 8.23
C HIS A 54 -41.64 78.42 8.28
N LYS A 55 -40.87 79.16 9.08
CA LYS A 55 -39.45 78.88 9.29
C LYS A 55 -39.25 77.50 9.93
N LEU A 56 -39.95 77.22 11.04
CA LEU A 56 -39.87 75.92 11.73
C LEU A 56 -40.28 74.76 10.82
N ALA A 57 -41.37 74.90 10.07
CA ALA A 57 -41.84 73.88 9.13
C ALA A 57 -40.83 73.63 7.99
N ARG A 58 -40.11 74.66 7.54
CA ARG A 58 -39.03 74.50 6.55
C ARG A 58 -37.85 73.73 7.15
N GLU A 59 -37.42 74.11 8.35
CA GLU A 59 -36.33 73.42 9.07
C GLU A 59 -36.67 71.95 9.32
N GLU A 60 -37.90 71.65 9.77
CA GLU A 60 -38.38 70.27 9.94
C GLU A 60 -38.40 69.49 8.62
N LYS A 61 -38.86 70.11 7.53
CA LYS A 61 -38.83 69.50 6.19
C LYS A 61 -37.42 69.19 5.73
N GLU A 62 -36.46 70.08 5.98
CA GLU A 62 -35.05 69.87 5.64
C GLU A 62 -34.46 68.68 6.40
N VAL A 63 -34.70 68.60 7.72
CA VAL A 63 -34.28 67.47 8.55
C VAL A 63 -34.91 66.15 8.08
N LEU A 64 -36.21 66.13 7.78
CA LEU A 64 -36.88 64.94 7.25
C LEU A 64 -36.29 64.51 5.91
N ASN A 65 -35.94 65.46 5.04
CA ASN A 65 -35.33 65.15 3.75
C ASN A 65 -33.92 64.54 3.92
N GLU A 66 -33.12 65.05 4.85
CA GLU A 66 -31.81 64.47 5.20
C GLU A 66 -31.96 63.06 5.78
N GLN A 67 -32.95 62.82 6.63
CA GLN A 67 -33.25 61.48 7.17
C GLN A 67 -33.64 60.51 6.06
N VAL A 68 -34.47 60.92 5.09
CA VAL A 68 -34.86 60.08 3.94
C VAL A 68 -33.64 59.71 3.10
N VAL A 69 -32.75 60.66 2.80
CA VAL A 69 -31.52 60.39 2.05
C VAL A 69 -30.61 59.44 2.82
N THR A 70 -30.45 59.65 4.13
CA THR A 70 -29.64 58.77 4.99
C THR A 70 -30.21 57.34 5.00
N LEU A 71 -31.52 57.18 5.20
CA LEU A 71 -32.17 55.87 5.17
C LEU A 71 -32.04 55.21 3.79
N ALA A 72 -32.21 55.95 2.70
CA ALA A 72 -32.03 55.43 1.35
C ALA A 72 -30.61 54.89 1.11
N THR A 73 -29.58 55.64 1.53
CA THR A 73 -28.18 55.17 1.42
C THR A 73 -27.91 53.95 2.30
N GLN A 74 -28.51 53.89 3.49
CA GLN A 74 -28.38 52.73 4.38
C GLN A 74 -29.05 51.48 3.81
N VAL A 75 -30.23 51.62 3.21
CA VAL A 75 -30.94 50.52 2.53
C VAL A 75 -30.12 50.00 1.34
N GLU A 76 -29.54 50.89 0.53
CA GLU A 76 -28.68 50.47 -0.58
C GLU A 76 -27.43 49.73 -0.10
N ALA A 77 -26.76 50.24 0.94
CA ALA A 77 -25.63 49.55 1.55
C ALA A 77 -26.02 48.16 2.09
N GLN A 78 -27.18 48.04 2.73
CA GLN A 78 -27.69 46.78 3.25
C GLN A 78 -28.03 45.78 2.14
N ASN A 79 -28.64 46.24 1.04
CA ASN A 79 -28.91 45.41 -0.14
C ASN A 79 -27.62 44.85 -0.75
N GLN A 80 -26.54 45.62 -0.79
CA GLN A 80 -25.23 45.12 -1.25
C GLN A 80 -24.67 44.04 -0.33
N VAL A 81 -24.85 44.15 0.98
CA VAL A 81 -24.45 43.12 1.94
C VAL A 81 -25.28 41.85 1.75
N VAL A 82 -26.60 41.98 1.59
CA VAL A 82 -27.51 40.84 1.35
C VAL A 82 -27.08 40.08 0.09
N ARG A 83 -26.85 40.76 -1.04
CA ARG A 83 -26.38 40.11 -2.28
C ARG A 83 -25.07 39.36 -2.10
N LYS A 84 -24.13 39.91 -1.31
CA LYS A 84 -22.85 39.23 -1.00
C LYS A 84 -23.06 38.00 -0.11
N LEU A 85 -24.01 38.03 0.80
CA LEU A 85 -24.35 36.89 1.65
C LEU A 85 -25.04 35.79 0.84
N GLU A 86 -25.98 36.13 -0.04
CA GLU A 86 -26.64 35.19 -0.95
C GLU A 86 -25.63 34.47 -1.85
N GLU A 87 -24.66 35.20 -2.43
CA GLU A 87 -23.62 34.57 -3.26
C GLU A 87 -22.70 33.65 -2.43
N LYS A 88 -22.34 34.05 -1.21
CA LYS A 88 -21.59 33.18 -0.29
C LYS A 88 -22.36 31.93 0.08
N GLU A 89 -23.66 32.06 0.37
CA GLU A 89 -24.54 30.93 0.67
C GLU A 89 -24.59 29.96 -0.51
N ARG A 90 -24.77 30.47 -1.73
CA ARG A 90 -24.76 29.65 -2.96
C ARG A 90 -23.44 28.89 -3.14
N ILE A 91 -22.30 29.55 -2.93
CA ILE A 91 -20.98 28.92 -3.02
C ILE A 91 -20.82 27.83 -1.94
N LEU A 92 -21.23 28.12 -0.70
CA LEU A 92 -21.15 27.16 0.41
C LEU A 92 -22.05 25.94 0.16
N GLN A 93 -23.27 26.13 -0.33
CA GLN A 93 -24.18 25.04 -0.70
C GLN A 93 -23.57 24.14 -1.78
N ASN A 94 -22.95 24.72 -2.81
CA ASN A 94 -22.24 23.95 -3.85
C ASN A 94 -21.03 23.18 -3.28
N SER A 95 -20.28 23.79 -2.36
CA SER A 95 -19.16 23.14 -1.69
C SER A 95 -19.63 21.96 -0.83
N VAL A 96 -20.72 22.12 -0.09
CA VAL A 96 -21.32 21.04 0.72
C VAL A 96 -21.74 19.87 -0.18
N ALA A 97 -22.48 20.14 -1.26
CA ALA A 97 -22.90 19.10 -2.20
C ALA A 97 -21.71 18.34 -2.82
N THR A 98 -20.60 19.05 -3.09
CA THR A 98 -19.37 18.42 -3.61
C THR A 98 -18.73 17.51 -2.58
N VAL A 99 -18.58 17.97 -1.33
CA VAL A 99 -18.01 17.18 -0.23
C VAL A 99 -18.87 15.97 0.11
N GLU A 100 -20.20 16.11 0.08
CA GLU A 100 -21.13 14.99 0.29
C GLU A 100 -20.96 13.90 -0.78
N LYS A 101 -20.81 14.30 -2.04
CA LYS A 101 -20.55 13.37 -3.14
C LYS A 101 -19.21 12.65 -2.98
N GLU A 102 -18.16 13.39 -2.60
CA GLU A 102 -16.84 12.80 -2.31
C GLU A 102 -16.90 11.82 -1.14
N LEU A 103 -17.61 12.17 -0.07
CA LEU A 103 -17.82 11.30 1.09
C LEU A 103 -18.49 9.99 0.68
N ALA A 104 -19.56 10.05 -0.12
CA ALA A 104 -20.25 8.87 -0.63
C ALA A 104 -19.31 7.95 -1.44
N LEU A 105 -18.51 8.53 -2.35
CA LEU A 105 -17.52 7.76 -3.13
C LEU A 105 -16.45 7.13 -2.24
N ARG A 106 -15.98 7.84 -1.22
CA ARG A 106 -14.99 7.32 -0.26
C ARG A 106 -15.55 6.19 0.59
N GLN A 107 -16.80 6.30 1.03
CA GLN A 107 -17.49 5.22 1.75
C GLN A 107 -17.66 3.97 0.88
N GLN A 108 -18.07 4.13 -0.38
CA GLN A 108 -18.19 3.02 -1.32
C GLN A 108 -16.83 2.34 -1.55
N ALA A 109 -15.76 3.11 -1.75
CA ALA A 109 -14.42 2.56 -1.91
C ALA A 109 -13.95 1.81 -0.66
N MET A 110 -14.20 2.37 0.53
CA MET A 110 -13.87 1.74 1.81
C MET A 110 -14.56 0.38 1.94
N GLU A 111 -15.84 0.28 1.62
CA GLU A 111 -16.59 -0.98 1.74
C GLU A 111 -16.08 -2.05 0.77
N VAL A 112 -15.69 -1.65 -0.45
CA VAL A 112 -15.03 -2.55 -1.41
C VAL A 112 -13.69 -3.05 -0.88
N HIS A 113 -12.87 -2.17 -0.32
CA HIS A 113 -11.57 -2.56 0.27
C HIS A 113 -11.73 -3.49 1.47
N LYS A 114 -12.72 -3.21 2.33
CA LYS A 114 -13.06 -4.06 3.47
C LYS A 114 -13.49 -5.46 3.01
N ARG A 115 -14.35 -5.56 1.99
CA ARG A 115 -14.75 -6.85 1.42
C ARG A 115 -13.55 -7.63 0.86
N LYS A 116 -12.69 -6.97 0.07
CA LYS A 116 -11.47 -7.59 -0.46
C LYS A 116 -10.50 -8.04 0.63
N ALA A 117 -10.38 -7.28 1.72
CA ALA A 117 -9.53 -7.65 2.85
C ALA A 117 -10.06 -8.94 3.53
N ILE A 118 -11.37 -9.06 3.70
CA ILE A 118 -12.01 -10.27 4.24
C ILE A 118 -11.79 -11.46 3.30
N GLU A 119 -12.06 -11.31 2.01
CA GLU A 119 -11.85 -12.35 0.99
C GLU A 119 -10.37 -12.81 0.97
N SER A 120 -9.43 -11.88 1.02
CA SER A 120 -7.99 -12.18 1.06
C SER A 120 -7.58 -12.89 2.35
N ALA A 121 -8.14 -12.50 3.49
CA ALA A 121 -7.86 -13.15 4.77
C ALA A 121 -8.39 -14.59 4.80
N GLN A 122 -9.59 -14.81 4.26
CA GLN A 122 -10.18 -16.14 4.10
C GLN A 122 -9.31 -17.02 3.18
N SER A 123 -8.94 -16.51 2.01
CA SER A 123 -8.07 -17.23 1.08
C SER A 123 -6.71 -17.60 1.71
N ALA A 124 -6.11 -16.68 2.47
CA ALA A 124 -4.86 -16.95 3.19
C ALA A 124 -5.03 -18.05 4.26
N ALA A 125 -6.14 -18.07 4.98
CA ALA A 125 -6.45 -19.11 5.95
C ALA A 125 -6.63 -20.48 5.28
N ASP A 126 -7.36 -20.54 4.16
CA ASP A 126 -7.56 -21.77 3.40
C ASP A 126 -6.24 -22.33 2.85
N LEU A 127 -5.40 -21.46 2.28
CA LEU A 127 -4.06 -21.86 1.80
C LEU A 127 -3.19 -22.41 2.95
N LYS A 128 -3.27 -21.81 4.13
CA LYS A 128 -2.54 -22.28 5.31
C LYS A 128 -3.01 -23.68 5.74
N LEU A 129 -4.32 -23.93 5.77
CA LEU A 129 -4.88 -25.26 6.05
C LEU A 129 -4.42 -26.30 5.03
N HIS A 130 -4.42 -25.95 3.74
CA HIS A 130 -3.88 -26.82 2.69
C HIS A 130 -2.39 -27.11 2.87
N LEU A 131 -1.59 -26.10 3.19
CA LEU A 131 -0.17 -26.28 3.47
C LEU A 131 0.07 -27.21 4.66
N GLU A 132 -0.67 -27.05 5.76
CA GLU A 132 -0.57 -27.94 6.93
C GLU A 132 -0.94 -29.39 6.57
N LYS A 133 -2.02 -29.57 5.80
CA LYS A 133 -2.43 -30.89 5.30
C LYS A 133 -1.34 -31.54 4.42
N TYR A 134 -0.81 -30.81 3.44
CA TYR A 134 0.23 -31.34 2.56
C TYR A 134 1.54 -31.61 3.29
N HIS A 135 1.92 -30.78 4.27
CA HIS A 135 3.07 -31.05 5.13
C HIS A 135 2.90 -32.33 5.95
N ALA A 136 1.70 -32.57 6.50
CA ALA A 136 1.40 -33.79 7.23
C ALA A 136 1.51 -35.03 6.32
N GLN A 137 0.89 -34.97 5.14
CA GLN A 137 0.98 -36.05 4.13
C GLN A 137 2.42 -36.31 3.68
N MET A 138 3.22 -35.26 3.50
CA MET A 138 4.62 -35.40 3.10
C MET A 138 5.45 -36.04 4.22
N LYS A 139 5.21 -35.68 5.49
CA LYS A 139 5.83 -36.36 6.64
C LYS A 139 5.47 -37.83 6.71
N GLU A 140 4.20 -38.18 6.54
CA GLU A 140 3.74 -39.57 6.54
C GLU A 140 4.40 -40.37 5.42
N ALA A 141 4.43 -39.82 4.19
CA ALA A 141 5.10 -40.44 3.07
C ALA A 141 6.61 -40.62 3.32
N GLN A 142 7.28 -39.64 3.93
CA GLN A 142 8.69 -39.75 4.31
C GLN A 142 8.93 -40.88 5.33
N CYS A 143 8.07 -41.01 6.35
CA CYS A 143 8.16 -42.11 7.32
C CYS A 143 8.00 -43.47 6.63
N VAL A 144 6.98 -43.62 5.78
CA VAL A 144 6.75 -44.86 5.03
C VAL A 144 7.94 -45.20 4.13
N VAL A 145 8.48 -44.23 3.40
CA VAL A 145 9.67 -44.44 2.55
C VAL A 145 10.87 -44.87 3.40
N ALA A 146 11.12 -44.24 4.55
CA ALA A 146 12.21 -44.62 5.44
C ALA A 146 12.06 -46.05 5.97
N GLU A 147 10.86 -46.43 6.42
CA GLU A 147 10.56 -47.79 6.89
C GLU A 147 10.76 -48.83 5.77
N LYS A 148 10.24 -48.56 4.57
CA LYS A 148 10.41 -49.47 3.41
C LYS A 148 11.86 -49.59 2.97
N THR A 149 12.62 -48.49 3.01
CA THR A 149 14.04 -48.49 2.69
C THR A 149 14.83 -49.36 3.68
N SER A 150 14.60 -49.17 4.99
CA SER A 150 15.22 -49.99 6.04
C SER A 150 14.85 -51.47 5.91
N ALA A 151 13.58 -51.78 5.65
CA ALA A 151 13.14 -53.15 5.42
C ALA A 151 13.80 -53.79 4.18
N LEU A 152 13.93 -53.05 3.09
CA LEU A 152 14.58 -53.50 1.87
C LEU A 152 16.08 -53.76 2.10
N GLU A 153 16.76 -52.88 2.84
CA GLU A 153 18.18 -53.06 3.20
C GLU A 153 18.39 -54.30 4.07
N ALA A 154 17.53 -54.52 5.06
CA ALA A 154 17.56 -55.70 5.91
C ALA A 154 17.36 -56.99 5.09
N GLU A 155 16.40 -56.99 4.16
CA GLU A 155 16.13 -58.15 3.32
C GLU A 155 17.24 -58.40 2.28
N ALA A 156 17.82 -57.34 1.72
CA ALA A 156 18.98 -57.42 0.85
C ALA A 156 20.20 -58.01 1.60
N TYR A 157 20.40 -57.62 2.87
CA TYR A 157 21.44 -58.19 3.71
C TYR A 157 21.24 -59.68 3.98
N LYS A 158 20.02 -60.09 4.38
CA LYS A 158 19.69 -61.52 4.55
C LYS A 158 19.88 -62.32 3.27
N THR A 159 19.44 -61.78 2.14
CA THR A 159 19.60 -62.41 0.82
C THR A 159 21.07 -62.64 0.50
N LYS A 160 21.95 -61.65 0.74
CA LYS A 160 23.40 -61.82 0.57
C LYS A 160 23.98 -62.93 1.46
N ARG A 161 23.59 -62.98 2.74
CA ARG A 161 24.02 -64.05 3.67
C ARG A 161 23.61 -65.44 3.17
N LEU A 162 22.36 -65.60 2.76
CA LEU A 162 21.87 -66.87 2.19
C LEU A 162 22.58 -67.23 0.89
N GLN A 163 22.88 -66.25 0.02
CA GLN A 163 23.68 -66.48 -1.18
C GLN A 163 25.10 -66.96 -0.86
N GLU A 164 25.75 -66.40 0.17
CA GLU A 164 27.05 -66.86 0.65
C GLU A 164 26.99 -68.31 1.18
N GLU A 165 25.98 -68.65 1.98
CA GLU A 165 25.76 -70.01 2.49
C GLU A 165 25.50 -71.01 1.36
N ILE A 166 24.65 -70.66 0.38
CA ILE A 166 24.40 -71.48 -0.81
C ILE A 166 25.71 -71.71 -1.57
N ALA A 167 26.53 -70.68 -1.76
CA ALA A 167 27.81 -70.81 -2.45
C ALA A 167 28.78 -71.73 -1.68
N GLN A 168 28.81 -71.64 -0.34
CA GLN A 168 29.61 -72.54 0.50
C GLN A 168 29.13 -73.99 0.41
N LEU A 169 27.81 -74.23 0.52
CA LEU A 169 27.22 -75.56 0.41
C LEU A 169 27.46 -76.17 -0.97
N ARG A 170 27.32 -75.38 -2.05
CA ARG A 170 27.66 -75.81 -3.41
C ARG A 170 29.12 -76.24 -3.53
N ARG A 171 30.07 -75.47 -2.98
CA ARG A 171 31.49 -75.86 -2.95
C ARG A 171 31.73 -77.16 -2.18
N LYS A 172 31.05 -77.36 -1.05
CA LYS A 172 31.13 -78.61 -0.26
C LYS A 172 30.58 -79.80 -1.05
N VAL A 173 29.41 -79.66 -1.68
CA VAL A 173 28.82 -80.70 -2.53
C VAL A 173 29.77 -81.05 -3.69
N GLU A 174 30.35 -80.05 -4.36
CA GLU A 174 31.28 -80.28 -5.46
C GLU A 174 32.56 -81.00 -4.99
N ARG A 175 33.09 -80.63 -3.83
CA ARG A 175 34.24 -81.35 -3.22
C ARG A 175 33.88 -82.80 -2.90
N MET A 176 32.73 -83.05 -2.30
CA MET A 176 32.27 -84.42 -2.00
C MET A 176 32.11 -85.25 -3.28
N LYS A 177 31.52 -84.68 -4.34
CA LYS A 177 31.41 -85.35 -5.65
C LYS A 177 32.76 -85.69 -6.26
N LYS A 178 33.74 -84.78 -6.19
CA LYS A 178 35.10 -85.04 -6.66
C LYS A 178 35.80 -86.15 -5.87
N ILE A 179 35.61 -86.18 -4.55
CA ILE A 179 36.12 -87.26 -3.69
C ILE A 179 35.46 -88.60 -4.05
N GLU A 180 34.16 -88.58 -4.34
CA GLU A 180 33.40 -89.77 -4.72
C GLU A 180 33.76 -90.29 -6.12
N MET A 181 34.20 -89.42 -7.04
CA MET A 181 34.67 -89.78 -8.39
C MET A 181 36.16 -90.19 -8.46
N ALA A 182 36.99 -89.88 -7.46
CA ALA A 182 38.42 -90.19 -7.48
C ALA A 182 38.68 -91.61 -6.92
N GLY A 183 38.99 -92.55 -7.81
CA GLY A 183 39.07 -93.98 -7.51
C GLY A 183 40.30 -94.44 -6.71
N THR A 184 41.39 -93.66 -6.62
CA THR A 184 42.56 -93.97 -5.77
C THR A 184 43.33 -92.72 -5.32
N ALA A 185 43.95 -92.76 -4.13
CA ALA A 185 44.68 -91.64 -3.53
C ALA A 185 45.93 -91.20 -4.33
N ASP A 186 46.51 -92.10 -5.12
CA ASP A 186 47.70 -91.82 -5.94
C ASP A 186 47.39 -90.92 -7.15
N GLU A 187 46.20 -91.04 -7.75
CA GLU A 187 45.76 -90.16 -8.85
C GLU A 187 45.50 -88.74 -8.37
N VAL A 188 44.95 -88.60 -7.15
CA VAL A 188 44.73 -87.30 -6.50
C VAL A 188 46.06 -86.60 -6.23
N MET A 189 47.05 -87.33 -5.70
CA MET A 189 48.39 -86.78 -5.44
C MET A 189 49.12 -86.40 -6.74
N ALA A 190 49.00 -87.21 -7.79
CA ALA A 190 49.60 -86.91 -9.10
C ALA A 190 49.00 -85.65 -9.74
N GLU A 191 47.69 -85.45 -9.59
CA GLU A 191 46.97 -84.29 -10.09
C GLU A 191 47.31 -83.01 -9.29
N GLU A 192 47.41 -83.10 -7.96
CA GLU A 192 47.89 -81.97 -7.14
C GLU A 192 49.33 -81.56 -7.49
N ILE A 193 50.23 -82.53 -7.71
CA ILE A 193 51.60 -82.25 -8.16
C ILE A 193 51.59 -81.56 -9.54
N ARG A 194 50.67 -81.93 -10.43
CA ARG A 194 50.50 -81.30 -11.75
C ARG A 194 50.06 -79.85 -11.61
N GLU A 195 49.04 -79.57 -10.81
CA GLU A 195 48.54 -78.20 -10.53
C GLU A 195 49.62 -77.31 -9.89
N TYR A 196 50.37 -77.83 -8.92
CA TYR A 196 51.47 -77.08 -8.31
C TYR A 196 52.60 -76.79 -9.31
N LYS A 197 52.95 -77.76 -10.16
CA LYS A 197 53.92 -77.56 -11.24
C LYS A 197 53.46 -76.49 -12.23
N GLU A 198 52.20 -76.49 -12.64
CA GLU A 198 51.65 -75.47 -13.54
C GLU A 198 51.66 -74.08 -12.89
N THR A 199 51.24 -73.99 -11.63
CA THR A 199 51.23 -72.72 -10.87
C THR A 199 52.62 -72.12 -10.71
N LEU A 200 53.66 -72.95 -10.53
CA LEU A 200 55.04 -72.50 -10.40
C LEU A 200 55.75 -72.27 -11.75
N THR A 201 55.12 -72.63 -12.86
CA THR A 201 55.68 -72.46 -14.20
C THR A 201 55.35 -71.07 -14.75
N CYS A 202 56.34 -70.44 -15.40
CA CYS A 202 56.20 -69.13 -16.01
C CYS A 202 55.08 -69.15 -17.06
N PRO A 203 54.04 -68.31 -16.94
CA PRO A 203 52.91 -68.32 -17.88
C PRO A 203 53.31 -67.80 -19.27
N SER A 204 54.44 -67.10 -19.40
CA SER A 204 54.89 -66.55 -20.68
C SER A 204 55.60 -67.57 -21.58
N CYS A 205 56.39 -68.49 -21.02
CA CYS A 205 57.07 -69.53 -21.81
C CYS A 205 56.51 -70.93 -21.55
N LYS A 206 55.75 -71.14 -20.47
CA LYS A 206 55.21 -72.43 -20.02
C LYS A 206 56.27 -73.53 -19.83
N VAL A 207 57.53 -73.15 -19.72
CA VAL A 207 58.67 -74.08 -19.63
C VAL A 207 59.49 -73.84 -18.36
N LYS A 208 59.93 -72.60 -18.14
CA LYS A 208 60.80 -72.25 -16.99
C LYS A 208 59.96 -71.95 -15.75
N ARG A 209 60.49 -72.25 -14.56
CA ARG A 209 59.87 -71.82 -13.30
C ARG A 209 59.85 -70.31 -13.15
N LYS A 210 58.90 -69.82 -12.37
CA LYS A 210 58.79 -68.41 -11.97
C LYS A 210 59.95 -68.04 -11.04
N ASP A 211 60.76 -67.07 -11.45
CA ASP A 211 61.93 -66.57 -10.71
C ASP A 211 62.16 -65.05 -10.89
N ALA A 212 61.16 -64.32 -11.39
CA ALA A 212 61.20 -62.87 -11.48
C ALA A 212 59.83 -62.19 -11.35
N VAL A 213 59.79 -61.01 -10.71
CA VAL A 213 58.58 -60.23 -10.44
C VAL A 213 58.69 -58.84 -11.03
N LEU A 214 57.57 -58.34 -11.55
CA LEU A 214 57.42 -56.94 -11.94
C LEU A 214 56.95 -56.11 -10.73
N SER A 215 57.74 -55.15 -10.27
CA SER A 215 57.41 -54.35 -9.08
C SER A 215 56.19 -53.43 -9.27
N LYS A 216 55.84 -53.08 -10.52
CA LYS A 216 54.71 -52.21 -10.84
C LYS A 216 53.34 -52.89 -10.75
N CYS A 217 53.27 -54.18 -11.05
CA CYS A 217 51.99 -54.92 -11.11
C CYS A 217 52.03 -56.26 -10.36
N PHE A 218 53.14 -56.57 -9.70
CA PHE A 218 53.39 -57.79 -8.92
C PHE A 218 53.11 -59.11 -9.65
N HIS A 219 53.16 -59.09 -10.98
CA HIS A 219 53.02 -60.29 -11.79
C HIS A 219 54.37 -61.01 -11.92
N VAL A 220 54.32 -62.33 -11.81
CA VAL A 220 55.50 -63.20 -11.69
C VAL A 220 55.68 -64.06 -12.94
N PHE A 221 56.90 -64.07 -13.47
CA PHE A 221 57.34 -64.79 -14.68
C PHE A 221 58.74 -65.37 -14.46
N CYS A 222 59.33 -65.99 -15.49
CA CYS A 222 60.76 -66.28 -15.47
C CYS A 222 61.58 -65.05 -15.87
N TYR A 223 62.76 -64.92 -15.29
CA TYR A 223 63.69 -63.82 -15.52
C TYR A 223 64.05 -63.70 -17.00
N ASP A 224 64.26 -64.83 -17.68
CA ASP A 224 64.61 -64.84 -19.10
C ASP A 224 63.50 -64.25 -19.98
N CYS A 225 62.22 -64.51 -19.67
CA CYS A 225 61.10 -63.91 -20.40
C CYS A 225 61.03 -62.39 -20.19
N LEU A 226 61.25 -61.91 -18.96
CA LEU A 226 61.23 -60.47 -18.69
C LEU A 226 62.45 -59.77 -19.30
N ARG A 227 63.64 -60.35 -19.19
CA ARG A 227 64.88 -59.83 -19.79
C ARG A 227 64.78 -59.75 -21.31
N THR A 228 64.31 -60.82 -21.97
CA THR A 228 64.14 -60.85 -23.44
C THR A 228 63.17 -59.75 -23.90
N ARG A 229 62.06 -59.55 -23.19
CA ARG A 229 61.09 -58.47 -23.50
C ARG A 229 61.68 -57.08 -23.27
N TYR A 230 62.53 -56.92 -22.26
CA TYR A 230 63.20 -55.66 -22.01
C TYR A 230 64.21 -55.30 -23.11
N GLU A 231 65.05 -56.27 -23.50
CA GLU A 231 66.07 -56.14 -24.57
C GLU A 231 65.44 -55.88 -25.94
N THR A 232 64.34 -56.56 -26.27
CA THR A 232 63.60 -56.40 -27.54
C THR A 232 62.66 -55.18 -27.56
N ARG A 233 62.76 -54.28 -26.57
CA ARG A 233 61.93 -53.08 -26.41
C ARG A 233 60.42 -53.34 -26.27
N GLN A 234 59.99 -54.59 -26.00
CA GLN A 234 58.61 -54.98 -25.71
C GLN A 234 58.29 -54.86 -24.21
N ARG A 235 58.52 -53.66 -23.66
CA ARG A 235 58.54 -53.35 -22.22
C ARG A 235 57.14 -53.24 -21.57
N LYS A 236 56.29 -54.24 -21.78
CA LYS A 236 54.95 -54.36 -21.18
C LYS A 236 54.76 -55.74 -20.54
N CYS A 237 54.10 -55.76 -19.38
CA CYS A 237 53.77 -56.96 -18.63
C CYS A 237 52.96 -57.94 -19.51
N PRO A 238 53.39 -59.20 -19.66
CA PRO A 238 52.67 -60.19 -20.46
C PRO A 238 51.22 -60.45 -20.01
N LYS A 239 50.89 -60.14 -18.74
CA LYS A 239 49.57 -60.46 -18.14
C LYS A 239 48.61 -59.27 -18.12
N CYS A 240 49.06 -58.08 -17.76
CA CYS A 240 48.18 -56.89 -17.62
C CYS A 240 48.59 -55.71 -18.51
N ASN A 241 49.60 -55.89 -19.37
CA ASN A 241 50.07 -54.87 -20.31
C ASN A 241 50.64 -53.58 -19.66
N ALA A 242 50.84 -53.56 -18.35
CA ALA A 242 51.48 -52.46 -17.63
C ALA A 242 52.93 -52.27 -18.12
N ALA A 243 53.33 -51.02 -18.38
CA ALA A 243 54.70 -50.70 -18.79
C ALA A 243 55.70 -50.91 -17.64
N PHE A 244 56.92 -51.38 -17.94
CA PHE A 244 57.97 -51.57 -16.94
C PHE A 244 59.36 -51.16 -17.48
N GLY A 245 60.19 -50.54 -16.65
CA GLY A 245 61.55 -50.10 -16.96
C GLY A 245 62.66 -51.05 -16.48
N ALA A 246 63.92 -50.61 -16.58
CA ALA A 246 65.10 -51.39 -16.15
C ALA A 246 65.06 -51.75 -14.66
N ASN A 247 64.53 -50.84 -13.84
CA ASN A 247 64.49 -50.97 -12.38
C ASN A 247 63.19 -51.60 -11.89
N ASP A 248 62.32 -52.08 -12.79
CA ASP A 248 60.98 -52.55 -12.45
C ASP A 248 60.81 -54.08 -12.54
N TYR A 249 61.88 -54.82 -12.83
CA TYR A 249 61.87 -56.29 -12.83
C TYR A 249 63.07 -56.83 -12.02
N HIS A 250 62.78 -57.71 -11.07
CA HIS A 250 63.78 -58.25 -10.15
C HIS A 250 63.70 -59.76 -10.06
N ARG A 251 64.84 -60.42 -9.82
CA ARG A 251 64.86 -61.84 -9.48
C ARG A 251 64.21 -62.07 -8.12
N LEU A 252 63.47 -63.16 -8.01
CA LEU A 252 62.97 -63.70 -6.76
C LEU A 252 63.33 -65.19 -6.68
N TYR A 253 63.52 -65.68 -5.47
CA TYR A 253 63.84 -67.08 -5.23
C TYR A 253 62.68 -67.72 -4.49
N LEU A 254 62.01 -68.67 -5.14
CA LEU A 254 61.02 -69.53 -4.49
C LEU A 254 61.78 -70.74 -3.95
N SER A 255 61.80 -70.93 -2.63
CA SER A 255 62.41 -72.12 -2.01
C SER A 255 61.65 -73.37 -2.43
N THR A 256 62.39 -74.43 -2.73
CA THR A 256 61.86 -75.81 -2.82
C THR A 256 61.39 -76.30 -1.46
#